data_AF-A0A7R9PGC1-F1
#
_entry.id   AF-A0A7R9PGC1-F1
#
_cell.length_a   1.000
_cell.length_b   1.000
_cell.length_c   1.000
_cell.angle_alpha   90.00
_cell.angle_beta   90.00
_cell.angle_gamma   90.00
#
_symmetry.space_group_name_H-M   'P 1'
#
loop_
_entity.id
_entity.type
_entity.pdbx_description
1 polymer ?
#
loop_
_entity_poly.entity_id
_entity_poly.type
_entity_poly.pdbx_seq_one_letter_code
_entity_poly.pdbx_strand_id
1 'polypeptide(L)'
;MPTSVIYIEMFQTFVNKLDDELNHVLIDTLQISMAGQHYCLRWNNYQSNMTSVFHQLLRNEAFVDVTLACNDSSLKAHKVVLSACSSYFQKLLLENPCKHPTIIMPQDVCFSDLKFIIEFVYRGEIDVSQAELQVKKKDDFYT
;
A
#
# COMPACT_ATOMS: atom_id res chain seq x y z
N MET A 1 14.68 6.01 23.48
CA MET A 1 14.39 6.63 22.18
C MET A 1 12.89 6.90 22.09
N PRO A 2 12.42 8.03 21.53
CA PRO A 2 10.99 8.32 21.44
C PRO A 2 10.29 7.24 20.59
N THR A 3 9.15 6.75 21.07
CA THR A 3 8.43 5.59 20.53
C THR A 3 7.92 5.79 19.09
N SER A 4 7.85 7.04 18.63
CA SER A 4 7.55 7.41 17.25
C SER A 4 8.65 7.00 16.26
N VAL A 5 9.91 6.92 16.68
CA VAL A 5 11.06 6.58 15.81
C VAL A 5 11.06 5.09 15.45
N ILE A 6 10.64 4.22 16.39
CA ILE A 6 10.61 2.77 16.17
C ILE A 6 9.46 2.36 15.23
N TYR A 7 8.34 3.09 15.22
CA TYR A 7 7.24 2.83 14.28
C TYR A 7 7.51 3.36 12.89
N ILE A 8 8.17 4.52 12.78
CA ILE A 8 8.73 4.93 11.50
C ILE A 8 9.70 3.85 11.07
N GLU A 9 10.62 3.36 11.91
CA GLU A 9 11.54 2.29 11.53
C GLU A 9 10.86 0.94 11.24
N MET A 10 9.75 0.56 11.88
CA MET A 10 9.01 -0.68 11.59
C MET A 10 8.14 -0.56 10.34
N PHE A 11 7.47 0.57 10.15
CA PHE A 11 6.78 0.89 8.90
C PHE A 11 7.80 0.99 7.78
N GLN A 12 8.92 1.67 7.99
CA GLN A 12 10.08 1.69 7.10
C GLN A 12 10.68 0.30 6.96
N THR A 13 10.67 -0.62 7.92
CA THR A 13 11.23 -1.98 7.78
C THR A 13 10.27 -2.92 7.06
N PHE A 14 8.96 -2.75 7.24
CA PHE A 14 7.93 -3.47 6.51
C PHE A 14 7.83 -2.96 5.07
N VAL A 15 7.85 -1.63 4.90
CA VAL A 15 8.09 -0.95 3.64
C VAL A 15 9.41 -1.46 3.08
N ASN A 16 10.59 -1.32 3.71
CA ASN A 16 11.91 -1.81 3.25
C ASN A 16 11.95 -3.31 2.91
N LYS A 17 11.17 -4.15 3.59
CA LYS A 17 10.97 -5.58 3.21
C LYS A 17 10.12 -5.74 1.94
N LEU A 18 9.30 -4.76 1.60
CA LEU A 18 8.62 -4.54 0.31
C LEU A 18 9.42 -3.59 -0.65
N ASP A 19 10.49 -2.89 -0.19
CA ASP A 19 11.08 -1.65 -0.76
C ASP A 19 12.50 -1.72 -1.32
N ASP A 20 13.01 -2.88 -1.72
CA ASP A 20 14.25 -2.81 -2.53
C ASP A 20 14.01 -2.03 -3.87
N GLU A 21 12.75 -1.72 -4.24
CA GLU A 21 12.42 -0.98 -5.47
C GLU A 21 11.52 0.29 -5.37
N LEU A 22 10.79 0.59 -4.28
CA LEU A 22 9.92 1.81 -4.29
C LEU A 22 10.67 3.13 -4.08
N ASN A 23 11.96 3.09 -3.69
CA ASN A 23 12.79 4.30 -3.65
C ASN A 23 12.95 4.98 -5.03
N HIS A 24 12.60 4.30 -6.13
CA HIS A 24 12.61 4.85 -7.49
C HIS A 24 11.28 5.50 -7.94
N VAL A 25 10.17 5.35 -7.21
CA VAL A 25 8.86 5.87 -7.64
C VAL A 25 8.73 7.39 -7.39
N LEU A 26 9.67 8.00 -6.66
CA LEU A 26 9.56 9.40 -6.22
C LEU A 26 10.21 10.47 -7.10
N ILE A 27 10.80 10.15 -8.25
CA ILE A 27 11.42 11.20 -9.09
C ILE A 27 11.14 10.90 -10.56
N ASP A 28 10.38 11.80 -11.21
CA ASP A 28 10.77 12.30 -12.53
C ASP A 28 10.02 13.61 -12.84
N THR A 29 10.73 14.72 -12.66
CA THR A 29 10.29 16.03 -13.15
C THR A 29 10.57 16.11 -14.65
N LEU A 30 9.51 16.33 -15.42
CA LEU A 30 9.49 16.51 -16.88
C LEU A 30 10.65 17.35 -17.42
N GLN A 31 11.40 16.75 -18.35
CA GLN A 31 12.38 17.43 -19.20
C GLN A 31 11.66 18.08 -20.40
N ILE A 32 11.87 19.39 -20.61
CA ILE A 32 11.39 20.10 -21.81
C ILE A 32 12.44 19.93 -22.91
N SER A 33 12.08 19.32 -24.04
CA SER A 33 12.90 19.35 -25.26
C SER A 33 12.40 20.44 -26.20
N MET A 34 13.34 21.28 -26.69
CA MET A 34 13.05 22.36 -27.62
C MET A 34 13.09 21.87 -29.07
N ALA A 35 11.98 21.35 -29.58
CA ALA A 35 11.71 21.26 -31.03
C ALA A 35 10.24 20.86 -31.31
N GLY A 36 9.35 21.83 -31.46
CA GLY A 36 7.95 21.60 -31.87
C GLY A 36 6.95 22.29 -30.95
N GLN A 37 5.89 22.89 -31.50
CA GLN A 37 4.80 23.44 -30.69
C GLN A 37 4.03 22.27 -30.05
N HIS A 38 4.40 21.89 -28.83
CA HIS A 38 3.71 20.86 -28.05
C HIS A 38 2.68 21.49 -27.13
N TYR A 39 1.44 20.98 -27.17
CA TYR A 39 0.38 21.34 -26.25
C TYR A 39 0.26 20.27 -25.17
N CYS A 40 0.33 20.68 -23.90
CA CYS A 40 0.12 19.79 -22.76
C CYS A 40 -1.25 20.07 -22.15
N LEU A 41 -2.13 19.06 -22.17
CA LEU A 41 -3.43 19.10 -21.50
C LEU A 41 -3.30 18.40 -20.15
N ARG A 42 -3.72 19.09 -19.09
CA ARG A 42 -3.71 18.56 -17.72
C ARG A 42 -5.13 18.51 -17.18
N TRP A 43 -5.55 17.35 -16.69
CA TRP A 43 -6.76 17.27 -15.89
C TRP A 43 -6.43 17.68 -14.45
N ASN A 44 -6.95 18.84 -14.04
CA ASN A 44 -6.86 19.31 -12.67
C ASN A 44 -7.44 18.27 -11.70
N ASN A 45 -6.74 18.00 -10.60
CA ASN A 45 -7.15 17.05 -9.56
C ASN A 45 -7.26 15.59 -10.06
N TYR A 46 -6.63 15.23 -11.18
CA TYR A 46 -6.64 13.85 -11.69
C TYR A 46 -6.18 12.84 -10.63
N GLN A 47 -5.04 13.11 -9.98
CA GLN A 47 -4.47 12.21 -8.99
C GLN A 47 -5.42 12.01 -7.80
N SER A 48 -5.92 13.09 -7.18
CA SER A 48 -6.83 12.97 -6.04
C SER A 48 -8.17 12.32 -6.40
N ASN A 49 -8.70 12.59 -7.59
CA ASN A 49 -9.88 11.90 -8.11
C ASN A 49 -9.62 10.40 -8.26
N MET A 50 -8.50 10.01 -8.87
CA MET A 50 -8.16 8.59 -9.08
C MET A 50 -7.97 7.84 -7.75
N THR A 51 -7.23 8.43 -6.81
CA THR A 51 -7.05 7.88 -5.46
C THR A 51 -8.40 7.69 -4.75
N SER A 52 -9.26 8.71 -4.78
CA SER A 52 -10.60 8.64 -4.18
C SER A 52 -11.48 7.54 -4.80
N VAL A 53 -11.48 7.42 -6.13
CA VAL A 53 -12.26 6.38 -6.83
C VAL A 53 -11.78 4.99 -6.45
N PHE A 54 -10.47 4.71 -6.50
CA PHE A 54 -9.95 3.39 -6.12
C PHE A 54 -10.22 3.04 -4.66
N HIS A 55 -10.09 4.02 -3.77
CA HIS A 55 -10.44 3.82 -2.36
C HIS A 55 -11.94 3.51 -2.17
N GLN A 56 -12.84 4.15 -2.93
CA GLN A 56 -14.27 3.79 -2.91
C GLN A 56 -14.53 2.39 -3.48
N LEU A 57 -13.86 2.01 -4.58
CA LEU A 57 -13.98 0.67 -5.15
C LEU A 57 -13.55 -0.40 -4.13
N LEU A 58 -12.46 -0.16 -3.39
CA LEU A 58 -12.03 -1.05 -2.32
C LEU A 58 -13.10 -1.18 -1.22
N ARG A 59 -13.62 -0.05 -0.73
CA ARG A 59 -14.65 -0.04 0.33
C ARG A 59 -15.93 -0.77 -0.07
N ASN A 60 -16.29 -0.70 -1.35
CA ASN A 60 -17.46 -1.36 -1.90
C ASN A 60 -17.17 -2.81 -2.33
N GLU A 61 -15.93 -3.29 -2.17
CA GLU A 61 -15.44 -4.56 -2.70
C GLU A 61 -15.76 -4.74 -4.20
N ALA A 62 -15.81 -3.66 -4.96
CA ALA A 62 -16.13 -3.67 -6.38
C ALA A 62 -14.87 -3.93 -7.19
N PHE A 63 -14.90 -4.90 -8.10
CA PHE A 63 -13.75 -5.31 -8.94
C PHE A 63 -12.53 -5.82 -8.17
N VAL A 64 -12.67 -6.11 -6.87
CA VAL A 64 -11.62 -6.80 -6.12
C VAL A 64 -11.41 -8.19 -6.70
N ASP A 65 -10.16 -8.54 -6.93
CA ASP A 65 -9.76 -9.74 -7.65
C ASP A 65 -8.62 -10.49 -6.95
N VAL A 66 -8.26 -10.10 -5.72
CA VAL A 66 -7.29 -10.80 -4.87
C VAL A 66 -7.72 -10.72 -3.40
N THR A 67 -7.40 -11.75 -2.63
CA THR A 67 -7.58 -11.79 -1.17
C THR A 67 -6.23 -11.90 -0.47
N LEU A 68 -6.01 -11.11 0.57
CA LEU A 68 -4.88 -11.23 1.49
C LEU A 68 -5.38 -11.89 2.77
N ALA A 69 -4.94 -13.12 3.04
CA ALA A 69 -5.26 -13.85 4.26
C ALA A 69 -4.20 -13.55 5.33
N CYS A 70 -4.65 -13.20 6.53
CA CYS A 70 -3.80 -12.86 7.66
C CYS A 70 -4.41 -13.44 8.93
N ASN A 71 -3.76 -14.48 9.49
CA ASN A 71 -4.27 -15.28 10.60
C ASN A 71 -5.70 -15.75 10.32
N ASP A 72 -6.65 -15.42 11.21
CA ASP A 72 -8.06 -15.80 11.12
C ASP A 72 -8.92 -14.79 10.32
N SER A 73 -8.30 -13.82 9.65
CA SER A 73 -8.98 -12.74 8.94
C SER A 73 -8.44 -12.56 7.52
N SER A 74 -9.18 -11.82 6.69
CA SER A 74 -8.73 -11.54 5.32
C SER A 74 -9.21 -10.18 4.83
N LEU A 75 -8.50 -9.63 3.86
CA LEU A 75 -8.86 -8.40 3.15
C LEU A 75 -8.93 -8.68 1.65
N LYS A 76 -9.95 -8.14 0.98
CA LYS A 76 -10.00 -8.12 -0.48
C LYS A 76 -9.33 -6.87 -1.02
N ALA A 77 -8.72 -6.98 -2.19
CA ALA A 77 -8.04 -5.87 -2.86
C ALA A 77 -8.04 -6.07 -4.39
N HIS A 78 -7.44 -5.11 -5.10
CA HIS A 78 -7.22 -5.15 -6.53
C HIS A 78 -5.77 -5.53 -6.83
N LYS A 79 -5.55 -6.54 -7.68
CA LYS A 79 -4.22 -6.96 -8.16
C LYS A 79 -3.46 -5.78 -8.75
N VAL A 80 -4.11 -4.98 -9.59
CA VAL A 80 -3.45 -3.85 -10.27
C VAL A 80 -2.89 -2.85 -9.27
N VAL A 81 -3.62 -2.56 -8.19
CA VAL A 81 -3.17 -1.61 -7.16
C VAL A 81 -2.03 -2.22 -6.34
N LEU A 82 -2.16 -3.48 -5.91
CA LEU A 82 -1.08 -4.17 -5.18
C LEU A 82 0.21 -4.28 -6.02
N SER A 83 0.08 -4.61 -7.31
CA SER A 83 1.21 -4.68 -8.24
C SER A 83 1.85 -3.33 -8.50
N ALA A 84 1.06 -2.24 -8.55
CA ALA A 84 1.60 -0.89 -8.73
C ALA A 84 2.38 -0.41 -7.50
N CYS A 85 2.05 -0.92 -6.31
CA CYS A 85 2.69 -0.53 -5.05
C CYS A 85 3.77 -1.51 -4.59
N SER A 86 4.03 -2.62 -5.30
CA SER A 86 5.06 -3.58 -4.92
C SER A 86 5.41 -4.53 -6.06
N SER A 87 6.70 -4.58 -6.43
CA SER A 87 7.20 -5.53 -7.42
C SER A 87 7.12 -6.98 -6.92
N TYR A 88 7.14 -7.21 -5.59
CA TYR A 88 6.84 -8.53 -5.02
C TYR A 88 5.43 -9.00 -5.37
N PHE A 89 4.40 -8.19 -5.08
CA PHE A 89 3.03 -8.55 -5.43
C PHE A 89 2.85 -8.68 -6.95
N GLN A 90 3.47 -7.78 -7.72
CA GLN A 90 3.44 -7.86 -9.19
C GLN A 90 3.99 -9.19 -9.69
N LYS A 91 5.21 -9.56 -9.28
CA LYS A 91 5.87 -10.81 -9.68
C LYS A 91 5.04 -12.02 -9.26
N LEU A 92 4.61 -12.06 -7.99
CA LEU A 92 3.82 -13.16 -7.44
C LEU A 92 2.53 -13.39 -8.23
N LEU A 93 1.80 -12.31 -8.55
CA LEU A 93 0.51 -12.36 -9.25
C LEU A 93 0.66 -12.69 -10.74
N LEU A 94 1.76 -12.27 -11.37
CA LEU A 94 2.07 -12.61 -12.77
C LEU A 94 2.54 -14.07 -12.92
N GLU A 95 3.36 -14.56 -11.99
CA GLU A 95 3.86 -15.94 -12.01
C GLU A 95 2.77 -16.95 -11.65
N ASN A 96 1.73 -16.54 -10.94
CA ASN A 96 0.63 -17.39 -10.48
C ASN A 96 -0.73 -16.89 -10.99
N PRO A 97 -1.00 -17.00 -12.32
CA PRO A 97 -2.22 -16.47 -12.90
C PRO A 97 -3.44 -17.24 -12.38
N CYS A 98 -4.29 -16.52 -11.64
CA CYS A 98 -5.54 -17.03 -11.09
C CYS A 98 -6.62 -15.95 -11.20
N LYS A 99 -7.90 -16.35 -11.32
CA LYS A 99 -9.02 -15.41 -11.30
C LYS A 99 -9.05 -14.60 -10.00
N HIS A 100 -8.90 -15.29 -8.86
CA HIS A 100 -8.93 -14.67 -7.54
C HIS A 100 -7.96 -15.37 -6.56
N PRO A 101 -6.64 -15.08 -6.62
CA PRO A 101 -5.67 -15.69 -5.73
C PRO A 101 -5.88 -15.24 -4.28
N THR A 102 -5.58 -16.14 -3.35
CA THR A 102 -5.47 -15.81 -1.92
C THR A 102 -4.00 -15.85 -1.53
N ILE A 103 -3.45 -14.71 -1.15
CA ILE A 103 -2.07 -14.56 -0.70
C ILE A 103 -2.05 -14.68 0.81
N ILE A 104 -1.27 -15.62 1.33
CA ILE A 104 -1.14 -15.86 2.77
C ILE A 104 -0.01 -14.98 3.29
N MET A 105 -0.35 -14.07 4.21
CA MET A 105 0.63 -13.20 4.85
C MET A 105 1.45 -13.97 5.88
N PRO A 106 2.71 -13.58 6.12
CA PRO A 106 3.53 -14.12 7.21
C PRO A 106 2.84 -14.01 8.57
N GLN A 107 3.10 -14.96 9.48
CA GLN A 107 2.45 -15.04 10.79
C GLN A 107 2.76 -13.85 11.72
N ASP A 108 3.89 -13.17 11.50
CA ASP A 108 4.31 -11.98 12.24
C ASP A 108 3.58 -10.71 11.78
N VAL A 109 2.80 -10.77 10.70
CA VAL A 109 1.94 -9.67 10.25
C VAL A 109 0.59 -9.80 10.94
N CYS A 110 0.22 -8.81 11.75
CA CYS A 110 -1.11 -8.77 12.36
C CYS A 110 -2.12 -8.07 11.44
N PHE A 111 -3.40 -8.43 11.59
CA PHE A 111 -4.47 -7.97 10.70
C PHE A 111 -4.67 -6.45 10.73
N SER A 112 -4.48 -5.82 11.90
CA SER A 112 -4.57 -4.36 12.04
C SER A 112 -3.50 -3.64 11.23
N ASP A 113 -2.25 -4.11 11.26
CA ASP A 113 -1.18 -3.54 10.45
C ASP A 113 -1.48 -3.69 8.97
N LEU A 114 -1.89 -4.89 8.54
CA LEU A 114 -2.26 -5.15 7.16
C LEU A 114 -3.37 -4.19 6.68
N LYS A 115 -4.35 -3.91 7.54
CA LYS A 115 -5.42 -2.95 7.23
C LYS A 115 -4.88 -1.53 7.06
N PHE A 116 -3.95 -1.07 7.91
CA PHE A 116 -3.31 0.24 7.76
C PHE A 116 -2.49 0.33 6.48
N ILE A 117 -1.74 -0.71 6.14
CA ILE A 117 -0.96 -0.80 4.90
C ILE A 117 -1.88 -0.69 3.68
N ILE A 118 -2.99 -1.42 3.68
CA ILE A 118 -3.95 -1.36 2.58
C ILE A 118 -4.62 0.01 2.51
N GLU A 119 -5.01 0.61 3.63
CA GLU A 119 -5.56 1.97 3.63
C GLU A 119 -4.53 2.99 3.09
N PHE A 120 -3.25 2.86 3.45
CA PHE A 120 -2.15 3.66 2.93
C PHE A 120 -1.98 3.50 1.42
N VAL A 121 -1.96 2.26 0.93
CA VAL A 121 -1.84 1.95 -0.50
C VAL A 121 -2.95 2.62 -1.32
N TYR A 122 -4.17 2.67 -0.79
CA TYR A 122 -5.32 3.23 -1.53
C TYR A 122 -5.53 4.72 -1.34
N ARG A 123 -4.98 5.32 -0.28
CA ARG A 123 -5.10 6.77 -0.02
C ARG A 123 -3.85 7.58 -0.36
N GLY A 124 -2.69 6.93 -0.40
CA GLY A 124 -1.39 7.59 -0.43
C GLY A 124 -0.95 8.21 0.91
N GLU A 125 -1.81 8.16 1.93
CA GLU A 125 -1.56 8.70 3.28
C GLU A 125 -2.42 7.96 4.32
N ILE A 126 -1.95 7.91 5.56
CA ILE A 126 -2.73 7.45 6.72
C ILE A 126 -2.54 8.42 7.89
N ASP A 127 -3.60 8.62 8.66
CA ASP A 127 -3.53 9.33 9.93
C ASP A 127 -3.57 8.29 11.06
N VAL A 128 -2.52 8.26 11.88
CA VAL A 128 -2.38 7.28 12.97
C VAL A 128 -2.42 8.04 14.29
N SER A 129 -3.42 7.74 15.12
CA SER A 129 -3.55 8.41 16.41
C SER A 129 -2.49 7.92 17.40
N GLN A 130 -2.08 8.80 18.32
CA GLN A 130 -1.11 8.48 19.36
C GLN A 130 -1.60 7.37 20.32
N ALA A 131 -2.90 7.11 20.41
CA ALA A 131 -3.49 6.05 21.24
C ALA A 131 -3.37 4.67 20.58
N GLU A 132 -3.57 4.58 19.25
CA GLU A 132 -3.39 3.34 18.48
C GLU A 132 -1.91 2.91 18.45
N LEU A 133 -0.98 3.87 18.46
CA LEU A 133 0.45 3.65 18.66
C LEU A 133 0.81 3.13 20.07
N GLN A 134 -0.05 3.34 21.07
CA GLN A 134 0.20 2.97 22.47
C GLN A 134 -0.44 1.63 22.87
N VAL A 135 -1.49 1.17 22.19
CA VAL A 135 -2.14 -0.12 22.52
C VAL A 135 -1.18 -1.30 22.35
N LYS A 136 -0.33 -1.29 21.32
CA LYS A 136 0.73 -2.30 21.14
C LYS A 136 1.80 -2.31 22.24
N LYS A 137 1.87 -1.30 23.11
CA LYS A 137 2.79 -1.32 24.28
C LYS A 137 2.43 -2.36 25.33
N LYS A 138 1.18 -2.85 25.35
CA LYS A 138 0.71 -3.74 26.43
C LYS A 138 0.80 -5.22 26.09
N ASP A 139 0.78 -5.56 24.80
CA ASP A 139 0.81 -6.96 24.35
C ASP A 139 2.24 -7.52 24.23
N ASP A 140 3.25 -6.66 24.02
CA ASP A 140 4.67 -7.06 23.93
C ASP A 140 5.39 -7.20 25.30
N PHE A 141 4.67 -7.05 26.43
CA PHE A 141 5.26 -7.23 27.79
C PHE A 141 4.67 -8.40 28.58
N TYR A 142 3.75 -9.17 27.98
CA TYR A 142 3.17 -10.38 28.56
C TYR A 142 2.97 -11.47 27.52
N THR A 143 3.99 -11.82 26.73
CA THR A 143 4.24 -13.20 26.25
C THR A 143 5.73 -13.34 25.94
#